data_AF-A0A2E8LZT0-F1
#
_entry.id   AF-A0A2E8LZT0-F1
#
_cell.length_a   1.000
_cell.length_b   1.000
_cell.length_c   1.000
_cell.angle_alpha   90.00
_cell.angle_beta   90.00
_cell.angle_gamma   90.00
#
_symmetry.space_group_name_H-M   'P 1'
#
loop_
_entity.id
_entity.type
_entity.pdbx_description
1 polymer ?
#
loop_
_entity_poly.entity_id
_entity_poly.type
_entity_poly.pdbx_seq_one_letter_code
_entity_poly.pdbx_strand_id
1 'polypeptide(L)'
;MNPKILLFAASLALIGQGPLTARTWTSADGSKTFEGELRALSEKAKTVTVLMEGGKLRTFKISLLSEEDRNFLRKEGHKIILAASAGKGADNTLQEQKIGKNLAKEGILSKLEGESFVGHKLTKTPDYYIVYFSASW
;
A
#
# COMPACT_ATOMS: atom_id res chain seq x y z
N MET A 1 31.10 -21.24 4.43
CA MET A 1 30.69 -19.83 4.55
C MET A 1 30.18 -19.38 3.18
N ASN A 2 28.87 -19.15 3.07
CA ASN A 2 28.15 -18.40 2.02
C ASN A 2 26.64 -18.67 2.18
N PRO A 3 25.83 -17.74 2.73
CA PRO A 3 24.40 -17.87 2.62
C PRO A 3 23.95 -17.30 1.26
N LYS A 4 23.40 -18.17 0.41
CA LYS A 4 22.66 -17.76 -0.79
C LYS A 4 21.51 -16.86 -0.35
N ILE A 5 21.60 -15.57 -0.67
CA ILE A 5 20.51 -14.60 -0.52
C ILE A 5 19.47 -14.94 -1.59
N LEU A 6 18.47 -15.74 -1.21
CA LEU A 6 17.28 -15.97 -2.01
C LEU A 6 16.41 -14.72 -1.92
N LEU A 7 16.53 -13.83 -2.91
CA LEU A 7 15.62 -12.72 -3.17
C LEU A 7 14.25 -13.30 -3.54
N PHE A 8 13.43 -13.59 -2.54
CA PHE A 8 11.99 -13.75 -2.75
C PHE A 8 11.40 -12.36 -2.95
N ALA A 9 11.23 -11.96 -4.22
CA ALA A 9 10.38 -10.85 -4.60
C ALA A 9 8.92 -11.22 -4.24
N ALA A 10 8.55 -10.99 -2.99
CA ALA A 10 7.16 -11.00 -2.55
C ALA A 10 6.63 -9.59 -2.73
N SER A 11 5.68 -9.44 -3.66
CA SER A 11 4.95 -8.20 -3.90
C SER A 11 4.20 -7.80 -2.62
N LEU A 12 4.83 -6.92 -1.84
CA LEU A 12 4.19 -6.24 -0.72
C LEU A 12 3.32 -5.13 -1.33
N ALA A 13 2.02 -5.39 -1.44
CA ALA A 13 1.07 -4.36 -1.86
C ALA A 13 0.88 -3.37 -0.71
N LEU A 14 1.61 -2.24 -0.76
CA LEU A 14 1.32 -1.07 0.05
C LEU A 14 0.09 -0.38 -0.54
N ILE A 15 -0.96 -0.22 0.26
CA ILE A 15 -2.21 0.40 -0.19
C ILE A 15 -2.17 1.91 0.12
N GLY A 16 -2.39 2.75 -0.89
CA GLY A 16 -2.87 4.11 -0.69
C GLY A 16 -4.40 4.19 -0.66
N GLN A 17 -4.84 4.95 0.35
CA GLN A 17 -6.13 5.64 0.46
C GLN A 17 -7.43 4.81 0.44
N GLY A 18 -7.67 4.15 1.57
CA GLY A 18 -8.94 4.18 2.30
C GLY A 18 -8.62 3.88 3.76
N PRO A 19 -9.09 4.66 4.76
CA PRO A 19 -8.80 4.34 6.15
C PRO A 19 -9.56 3.06 6.49
N LEU A 20 -8.84 1.94 6.57
CA LEU A 20 -9.25 0.93 7.52
C LEU A 20 -9.03 1.59 8.88
N THR A 21 -10.14 2.02 9.49
CA THR A 21 -10.14 2.72 10.77
C THR A 21 -9.21 1.99 11.73
N ALA A 22 -8.38 2.76 12.44
CA ALA A 22 -7.51 2.21 13.47
C ALA A 22 -8.33 1.31 14.39
N ARG A 23 -7.80 0.12 14.67
CA ARG A 23 -8.41 -0.84 15.58
C ARG A 23 -7.40 -1.33 16.59
N THR A 24 -7.92 -1.86 17.69
CA THR A 24 -7.15 -2.63 18.64
C THR A 24 -6.76 -3.97 18.02
N TRP A 25 -5.47 -4.27 18.10
CA TRP A 25 -4.88 -5.57 17.83
C TRP A 25 -4.43 -6.20 19.13
N THR A 26 -4.53 -7.50 19.23
CA THR A 26 -4.25 -8.29 20.43
C THR A 26 -3.27 -9.41 20.11
N SER A 27 -2.33 -9.65 21.00
CA SER A 27 -1.40 -10.78 20.87
C SER A 27 -2.13 -12.12 21.07
N ALA A 28 -1.54 -13.20 20.54
CA ALA A 28 -2.13 -14.55 20.60
C ALA A 28 -2.38 -15.05 22.04
N ASP A 29 -1.59 -14.57 23.01
CA ASP A 29 -1.69 -14.86 24.43
C ASP A 29 -2.57 -13.84 25.20
N GLY A 30 -3.11 -12.83 24.53
CA GLY A 30 -3.91 -11.76 25.13
C GLY A 30 -3.14 -10.77 26.02
N SER A 31 -1.83 -10.94 26.19
CA SER A 31 -1.05 -10.15 27.16
C SER A 31 -0.72 -8.74 26.68
N LYS A 32 -0.81 -8.48 25.37
CA LYS A 32 -0.47 -7.20 24.75
C LYS A 32 -1.53 -6.78 23.76
N THR A 33 -1.83 -5.49 23.79
CA THR A 33 -2.67 -4.83 22.81
C THR A 33 -1.99 -3.61 22.22
N PHE A 34 -2.37 -3.24 21.01
CA PHE A 34 -1.93 -1.99 20.37
C PHE A 34 -2.95 -1.49 19.37
N GLU A 35 -3.01 -0.18 19.16
CA GLU A 35 -3.85 0.44 18.13
C GLU A 35 -3.09 0.58 16.82
N GLY A 36 -3.74 0.28 15.70
CA GLY A 36 -3.17 0.51 14.38
C GLY A 36 -4.09 0.22 13.20
N GLU A 37 -3.74 0.81 12.06
CA GLU A 37 -4.47 0.62 10.80
C GLU A 37 -3.81 -0.47 9.96
N LEU A 38 -4.61 -1.35 9.37
CA LEU A 38 -4.10 -2.37 8.46
C LEU A 38 -3.63 -1.75 7.14
N ARG A 39 -2.37 -1.95 6.76
CA ARG A 39 -1.76 -1.38 5.54
C ARG A 39 -1.34 -2.39 4.50
N ALA A 40 -0.91 -3.59 4.92
CA ALA A 40 -0.57 -4.66 3.99
C ALA A 40 -0.75 -6.04 4.62
N LEU A 41 -1.07 -7.02 3.79
CA LEU A 41 -1.14 -8.44 4.17
C LEU A 41 -0.33 -9.26 3.16
N SER A 42 0.53 -10.16 3.65
CA SER A 42 1.24 -11.13 2.82
C SER A 42 0.87 -12.54 3.26
N GLU A 43 0.08 -13.23 2.44
CA GLU A 43 -0.28 -14.64 2.69
C GLU A 43 0.94 -15.56 2.59
N LYS A 44 1.85 -15.27 1.66
CA LYS A 44 3.07 -16.06 1.44
C LYS A 44 4.01 -15.99 2.64
N ALA A 45 4.28 -14.78 3.13
CA ALA A 45 5.14 -14.57 4.30
C ALA A 45 4.40 -14.81 5.64
N LYS A 46 3.07 -14.93 5.60
CA LYS A 46 2.19 -14.99 6.77
C LYS A 46 2.41 -13.80 7.71
N THR A 47 2.51 -12.61 7.13
CA THR A 47 2.76 -11.35 7.86
C THR A 47 1.71 -10.31 7.55
N VAL A 48 1.47 -9.45 8.53
CA VAL A 48 0.63 -8.25 8.42
C VAL A 48 1.47 -7.02 8.71
N THR A 49 1.24 -5.92 7.99
CA THR A 49 1.83 -4.62 8.28
C THR A 49 0.76 -3.64 8.70
N VAL A 50 0.99 -2.99 9.83
CA VAL A 50 0.09 -2.01 10.44
C VAL A 50 0.77 -0.65 10.56
N LEU A 51 -0.01 0.41 10.39
CA LEU A 51 0.39 1.78 10.72
C LEU A 51 0.01 2.04 12.18
N MET A 52 1.02 2.16 13.02
CA MET A 52 0.86 2.49 14.43
C MET A 52 0.61 3.99 14.61
N GLU A 53 0.12 4.35 15.80
CA GLU A 53 0.09 5.75 16.25
C GLU A 53 1.47 6.40 16.09
N GLY A 54 1.51 7.64 15.60
CA GLY A 54 2.74 8.34 15.24
C GLY A 54 3.33 7.98 13.87
N GLY A 55 2.56 7.29 13.02
CA GLY A 55 2.89 7.09 11.61
C GLY A 55 3.94 6.01 11.34
N LYS A 56 4.28 5.19 12.34
CA LYS A 56 5.29 4.13 12.21
C LYS A 56 4.67 2.86 11.65
N LEU A 57 5.22 2.35 10.56
CA LEU A 57 4.84 1.03 10.04
C LEU A 57 5.53 -0.09 10.83
N ARG A 58 4.76 -1.10 11.24
CA ARG A 58 5.26 -2.30 11.91
C ARG A 58 4.71 -3.55 11.26
N THR A 59 5.56 -4.55 11.09
CA THR A 59 5.19 -5.84 10.51
C THR A 59 5.21 -6.92 11.59
N PHE A 60 4.12 -7.69 11.66
CA PHE A 60 3.93 -8.77 12.62
C PHE A 60 3.64 -10.09 11.90
N LYS A 61 4.04 -11.21 12.51
CA LYS A 61 3.59 -12.53 12.06
C LYS A 61 2.12 -12.72 12.43
N ILE A 62 1.31 -13.23 11.52
CA ILE A 62 -0.12 -13.46 11.74
C ILE A 62 -0.35 -14.45 12.90
N SER A 63 0.57 -15.39 13.10
CA SER A 63 0.52 -16.35 14.21
C SER A 63 0.64 -15.73 15.60
N LEU A 64 1.15 -14.49 15.70
CA LEU A 64 1.30 -13.78 16.97
C LEU A 64 0.07 -12.96 17.35
N LEU A 65 -0.95 -12.91 16.49
CA LEU A 65 -2.20 -12.19 16.74
C LEU A 65 -3.25 -13.12 17.33
N SER A 66 -4.23 -12.56 18.04
CA SER A 66 -5.37 -13.29 18.59
C SER A 66 -6.21 -13.95 17.50
N GLU A 67 -7.08 -14.87 17.88
CA GLU A 67 -7.93 -15.56 16.92
C GLU A 67 -8.91 -14.62 16.23
N GLU A 68 -9.44 -13.65 16.97
CA GLU A 68 -10.34 -12.60 16.49
C GLU A 68 -9.66 -11.76 15.41
N ASP A 69 -8.42 -11.36 15.63
CA ASP A 69 -7.65 -10.57 14.66
C ASP A 69 -7.27 -11.41 13.43
N ARG A 70 -6.94 -12.69 13.60
CA ARG A 70 -6.74 -13.61 12.46
C ARG A 70 -8.01 -13.79 11.65
N ASN A 71 -9.17 -13.85 12.31
CA ASN A 71 -10.48 -13.93 11.65
C ASN A 71 -10.80 -12.63 10.88
N PHE A 72 -10.48 -11.48 11.47
CA PHE A 72 -10.58 -10.19 10.80
C PHE A 72 -9.71 -10.12 9.55
N LEU A 73 -8.45 -10.54 9.63
CA LEU A 73 -7.54 -10.59 8.48
C LEU A 73 -8.03 -11.50 7.35
N ARG A 74 -8.74 -12.59 7.66
CA ARG A 74 -9.36 -13.44 6.63
C ARG A 74 -10.54 -12.76 5.94
N LYS A 75 -11.33 -11.96 6.65
CA LYS A 75 -12.49 -11.26 6.09
C LYS A 75 -12.11 -9.97 5.35
N GLU A 76 -11.41 -9.07 6.03
CA GLU A 76 -11.04 -7.75 5.50
C GLU A 76 -9.73 -7.80 4.71
N GLY A 77 -8.77 -8.64 5.12
CA GLY A 77 -7.52 -8.81 4.38
C GLY A 77 -7.70 -9.49 3.02
N HIS A 78 -8.72 -10.32 2.83
CA HIS A 78 -9.09 -10.80 1.50
C HIS A 78 -9.62 -9.68 0.59
N LYS A 79 -10.35 -8.70 1.13
CA LYS A 79 -10.76 -7.52 0.33
C LYS A 79 -9.56 -6.69 -0.10
N ILE A 80 -8.53 -6.59 0.74
CA ILE A 80 -7.26 -5.94 0.41
C ILE A 80 -6.53 -6.68 -0.70
N ILE A 81 -6.39 -8.00 -0.59
CA ILE A 81 -5.71 -8.81 -1.61
C ILE A 81 -6.50 -8.75 -2.92
N LEU A 82 -7.83 -8.81 -2.87
CA LEU A 82 -8.70 -8.66 -4.03
C LEU A 82 -8.60 -7.27 -4.66
N ALA A 83 -8.45 -6.19 -3.89
CA ALA A 83 -8.22 -4.84 -4.41
C ALA A 83 -6.79 -4.65 -4.97
N ALA A 84 -5.82 -5.43 -4.50
CA ALA A 84 -4.46 -5.44 -5.05
C ALA A 84 -4.35 -6.32 -6.32
N SER A 85 -5.13 -7.40 -6.43
CA SER A 85 -5.16 -8.31 -7.58
C SER A 85 -6.14 -7.88 -8.66
N ALA A 86 -7.26 -7.27 -8.28
CA ALA A 86 -8.12 -6.53 -9.18
C ALA A 86 -7.54 -5.12 -9.25
N GLY A 87 -6.73 -4.83 -10.26
CA GLY A 87 -6.51 -3.47 -10.74
C GLY A 87 -7.83 -2.89 -11.26
N LYS A 88 -8.83 -2.78 -10.38
CA LYS A 88 -10.19 -2.38 -10.71
C LYS A 88 -10.19 -0.87 -10.81
N GLY A 89 -9.90 -0.40 -12.03
CA GLY A 89 -10.35 0.88 -12.56
C GLY A 89 -9.85 2.08 -11.78
N ALA A 90 -8.55 2.34 -11.90
CA ALA A 90 -7.94 3.65 -11.64
C ALA A 90 -8.70 4.82 -12.28
N ASP A 91 -9.48 4.56 -13.33
CA ASP A 91 -10.11 5.56 -14.17
C ASP A 91 -11.20 6.37 -13.44
N ASN A 92 -12.11 5.75 -12.68
CA ASN A 92 -13.19 6.51 -12.03
C ASN A 92 -12.69 7.41 -10.88
N THR A 93 -11.72 6.94 -10.09
CA THR A 93 -11.23 7.70 -8.93
C THR A 93 -10.30 8.85 -9.31
N LEU A 94 -9.56 8.74 -10.43
CA LEU A 94 -8.71 9.83 -10.95
C LEU A 94 -9.52 11.00 -11.50
N GLN A 95 -10.62 10.71 -12.20
CA GLN A 95 -11.48 11.71 -12.84
C GLN A 95 -12.20 12.60 -11.82
N GLU A 96 -12.46 12.08 -10.62
CA GLU A 96 -13.08 12.82 -9.51
C GLU A 96 -12.08 13.76 -8.78
N GLN A 97 -10.77 13.50 -8.88
CA GLN A 97 -9.75 14.31 -8.21
C GLN A 97 -9.48 15.63 -8.96
N LYS A 98 -9.45 16.74 -8.22
CA LYS A 98 -9.20 18.09 -8.76
C LYS A 98 -7.89 18.18 -9.57
N ILE A 99 -6.85 17.50 -9.12
CA ILE A 99 -5.53 17.43 -9.77
C ILE A 99 -5.47 16.22 -10.72
N GLY A 100 -5.90 15.05 -10.26
CA GLY A 100 -5.81 13.78 -10.99
C GLY A 100 -6.44 13.80 -12.38
N LYS A 101 -7.59 14.45 -12.55
CA LYS A 101 -8.28 14.57 -13.85
C LYS A 101 -7.45 15.25 -14.94
N ASN A 102 -6.53 16.13 -14.55
CA ASN A 102 -5.65 16.80 -15.51
C ASN A 102 -4.46 15.93 -15.90
N LEU A 103 -4.00 15.05 -15.01
CA LEU A 103 -2.91 14.13 -15.27
C LEU A 103 -3.33 12.97 -16.18
N ALA A 104 -4.62 12.65 -16.23
CA ALA A 104 -5.17 11.64 -17.14
C ALA A 104 -5.19 12.08 -18.61
N LYS A 105 -4.97 13.37 -18.91
CA LYS A 105 -4.97 13.89 -20.28
C LYS A 105 -3.69 13.50 -21.02
N GLU A 106 -3.83 13.17 -22.30
CA GLU A 106 -2.68 12.90 -23.15
C GLU A 106 -1.76 14.11 -23.26
N GLY A 107 -0.44 13.87 -23.24
CA GLY A 107 0.58 14.91 -23.38
C GLY A 107 0.95 15.66 -22.10
N ILE A 108 0.26 15.42 -20.97
CA ILE A 108 0.58 16.08 -19.69
C ILE A 108 1.71 15.37 -18.95
N LEU A 109 1.73 14.04 -19.01
CA LEU A 109 2.73 13.24 -18.31
C LEU A 109 3.89 12.92 -19.23
N SER A 110 5.10 13.15 -18.73
CA SER A 110 6.33 12.70 -19.35
C SER A 110 7.10 11.82 -18.39
N LYS A 111 7.71 10.77 -18.91
CA LYS A 111 8.61 9.87 -18.18
C LYS A 111 10.02 10.09 -18.70
N LEU A 112 10.99 10.14 -17.79
CA LEU A 112 12.40 10.14 -18.16
C LEU A 112 12.80 8.71 -18.57
N GLU A 113 13.17 8.53 -19.83
CA GLU A 113 13.77 7.29 -20.35
C GLU A 113 15.17 7.61 -20.88
N GLY A 114 16.17 7.13 -20.13
CA GLY A 114 17.57 7.47 -20.36
C GLY A 114 17.80 8.97 -20.18
N GLU A 115 18.26 9.62 -21.24
CA GLU A 115 18.54 11.07 -21.27
C GLU A 115 17.38 11.89 -21.86
N SER A 116 16.24 11.26 -22.17
CA SER A 116 15.12 11.90 -22.87
C SER A 116 13.80 11.80 -22.13
N PHE A 117 12.91 12.76 -22.37
CA PHE A 117 11.53 12.73 -21.88
C PHE A 117 10.61 12.19 -22.95
N VAL A 118 9.86 11.12 -22.63
CA VAL A 118 8.87 10.52 -23.51
C VAL A 118 7.47 10.66 -22.91
N GLY A 119 6.46 10.84 -23.77
CA GLY A 119 5.07 10.91 -23.34
C GLY A 119 4.65 9.64 -22.61
N HIS A 120 3.94 9.79 -21.49
CA HIS A 120 3.52 8.67 -20.65
C HIS A 120 2.02 8.73 -20.38
N LYS A 121 1.39 7.56 -20.27
CA LYS A 121 0.01 7.42 -19.80
C LYS A 121 0.02 6.78 -18.44
N LEU A 122 -0.78 7.32 -17.53
CA LEU A 122 -0.86 6.81 -16.16
C LEU A 122 -1.47 5.41 -16.17
N THR A 123 -0.66 4.40 -15.91
CA THR A 123 -1.11 2.99 -15.90
C THR A 123 -1.71 2.57 -14.56
N LYS A 124 -1.45 3.33 -13.49
CA LYS A 124 -1.92 3.07 -12.13
C LYS A 124 -2.18 4.41 -11.42
N THR A 125 -3.26 4.49 -10.63
CA THR A 125 -3.50 5.65 -9.76
C THR A 125 -2.36 5.79 -8.75
N PRO A 126 -1.68 6.95 -8.71
CA PRO A 126 -0.67 7.22 -7.71
C PRO A 126 -1.35 7.44 -6.35
N ASP A 127 -0.78 6.80 -5.33
CA ASP A 127 -1.24 6.91 -3.94
C ASP A 127 -0.85 8.25 -3.30
N TYR A 128 0.23 8.87 -3.79
CA TYR A 128 0.80 10.12 -3.31
C TYR A 128 1.35 10.95 -4.47
N TYR A 129 1.35 12.27 -4.30
CA TYR A 129 1.97 13.23 -5.22
C TYR A 129 3.05 14.03 -4.48
N ILE A 130 4.21 14.19 -5.11
CA ILE A 130 5.24 15.15 -4.67
C ILE A 130 5.12 16.36 -5.58
N VAL A 131 4.87 17.54 -4.99
CA VAL A 131 4.85 18.79 -5.73
C VAL A 131 6.17 19.49 -5.47
N TYR A 132 6.97 19.63 -6.53
CA TYR A 132 8.26 20.29 -6.48
C TYR A 132 8.18 21.61 -7.26
N PHE A 133 8.57 22.70 -6.63
CA PHE A 133 8.72 24.01 -7.26
C PHE A 133 10.19 24.42 -7.13
N SER A 134 10.87 24.62 -8.26
CA SER A 134 12.16 25.31 -8.26
C SER A 134 11.90 26.79 -8.52
N ALA A 135 12.31 27.66 -7.60
CA ALA A 135 12.41 29.08 -7.90
C ALA A 135 13.49 29.26 -8.98
N SER A 136 13.10 29.79 -10.14
CA SER A 136 14.06 30.34 -11.10
C SER A 136 14.33 31.77 -10.65
N TRP A 137 15.50 31.97 -10.07
CA TRP A 137 16.12 33.29 -9.89
C TRP A 137 16.73 33.76 -11.21
#